data_AF-A0A3N5MUW6-F1
#
_entry.id   AF-A0A3N5MUW6-F1
#
_cell.length_a   1.000
_cell.length_b   1.000
_cell.length_c   1.000
_cell.angle_alpha   90.00
_cell.angle_beta   90.00
_cell.angle_gamma   90.00
#
_symmetry.space_group_name_H-M   'P 1'
#
loop_
_entity.id
_entity.type
_entity.pdbx_description
1 polymer ?
#
loop_
_entity_poly.entity_id
_entity_poly.type
_entity_poly.pdbx_seq_one_letter_code
_entity_poly.pdbx_strand_id
1 'polypeptide(L)'
;MFFTYIYRELRRRHRQALLTALGLAVGVGLVVAVSAYATGVGEAQEEVLQSLYGVGTDITVTRAAEEGTGGPAEFGMNPGERQEQGERFSRDRVMTSRGQQIIAEDRIEEIAALDGVAAAAGGLTLTVMHVEGEFAEMVPGQGEGQAPGEGETPEAMPSQAPIEVETYSIAGIDVAQQAIGPLSSAEIVDGRTFASDETDAKVMLVESGYARQNDLAVGDAFKIDGVTYEIVGLLTSSSGSSNLYIPLARAQTLADEDGVSHIYVQADSAENIGAVQESIETAFPAATVTTAEDLAEQVSGSLSSASTLADQLGTWLSVAALIAAFLVASLLTVSSVSRRVR
;
A
#
# COMPACT_ATOMS: atom_id res chain seq x y z
N MET A 1 -50.59 34.08 -24.97
CA MET A 1 -50.14 35.42 -25.42
C MET A 1 -48.79 35.82 -24.83
N PHE A 2 -48.52 35.61 -23.53
CA PHE A 2 -47.28 36.05 -22.87
C PHE A 2 -46.03 35.21 -23.27
N PHE A 3 -46.14 33.87 -23.25
CA PHE A 3 -45.05 32.96 -23.62
C PHE A 3 -44.57 33.11 -25.07
N THR A 4 -45.48 33.38 -26.01
CA THR A 4 -45.15 33.62 -27.42
C THR A 4 -44.41 34.95 -27.62
N TYR A 5 -44.66 35.95 -26.77
CA TYR A 5 -43.97 37.23 -26.81
C TYR A 5 -42.55 37.11 -26.24
N ILE A 6 -42.40 36.43 -25.09
CA ILE A 6 -41.09 36.11 -24.48
C ILE A 6 -40.22 35.31 -25.45
N TYR A 7 -40.79 34.27 -26.09
CA TYR A 7 -40.07 33.43 -27.04
C TYR A 7 -39.56 34.22 -28.26
N ARG A 8 -40.37 35.14 -28.78
CA ARG A 8 -39.96 36.02 -29.90
C ARG A 8 -38.87 37.02 -29.50
N GLU A 9 -38.93 37.56 -28.30
CA GLU A 9 -37.93 38.52 -27.80
C GLU A 9 -36.58 37.83 -27.50
N LEU A 10 -36.62 36.62 -26.93
CA LEU A 10 -35.45 35.75 -26.72
C LEU A 10 -34.74 35.44 -28.04
N ARG A 11 -35.49 35.15 -29.10
CA ARG A 11 -34.94 34.86 -30.42
C ARG A 11 -34.28 36.08 -31.07
N ARG A 12 -34.77 37.29 -30.78
CA ARG A 12 -34.18 38.54 -31.28
C ARG A 12 -32.86 38.89 -30.58
N ARG A 13 -32.75 38.60 -29.27
CA ARG A 13 -31.51 38.78 -28.47
C ARG A 13 -30.76 37.47 -28.21
N HIS A 14 -30.81 36.54 -29.16
CA HIS A 14 -30.26 35.19 -29.03
C HIS A 14 -28.80 35.16 -28.58
N ARG A 15 -27.96 36.11 -29.02
CA ARG A 15 -26.54 36.14 -28.65
C ARG A 15 -26.31 36.42 -27.15
N GLN A 16 -27.09 37.34 -26.57
CA GLN A 16 -26.97 37.69 -25.15
C GLN A 16 -27.62 36.64 -24.25
N ALA A 17 -28.80 36.15 -24.64
CA ALA A 17 -29.52 35.13 -23.88
C ALA A 17 -28.78 33.78 -23.86
N LEU A 18 -28.13 33.41 -24.97
CA LEU A 18 -27.38 32.17 -25.06
C LEU A 18 -26.11 32.21 -24.20
N LEU A 19 -25.43 33.35 -24.11
CA LEU A 19 -24.27 33.53 -23.23
C LEU A 19 -24.67 33.44 -21.75
N THR A 20 -25.78 34.06 -21.34
CA THR A 20 -26.26 33.97 -19.96
C THR A 20 -26.73 32.56 -19.60
N ALA A 21 -27.40 31.86 -20.54
CA ALA A 21 -27.84 30.49 -20.33
C ALA A 21 -26.65 29.52 -20.23
N LEU A 22 -25.62 29.68 -21.07
CA LEU A 22 -24.39 28.87 -21.00
C LEU A 22 -23.65 29.09 -19.69
N GLY A 23 -23.49 30.34 -19.25
CA GLY A 23 -22.84 30.64 -17.97
C GLY A 23 -23.56 30.00 -16.78
N LEU A 24 -24.89 30.06 -16.77
CA LEU A 24 -25.70 29.43 -15.71
C LEU A 24 -25.64 27.90 -15.79
N ALA A 25 -25.71 27.32 -16.99
CA ALA A 25 -25.63 25.87 -17.18
C ALA A 25 -24.29 25.29 -16.71
N VAL A 26 -23.16 25.97 -17.01
CA VAL A 26 -21.84 25.54 -16.54
C VAL A 26 -21.73 25.64 -15.02
N GLY A 27 -22.23 26.73 -14.43
CA GLY A 27 -22.22 26.91 -12.97
C GLY A 27 -23.01 25.82 -12.23
N VAL A 28 -24.23 25.53 -12.68
CA VAL A 28 -25.07 24.48 -12.07
C VAL A 28 -24.49 23.08 -12.33
N GLY A 29 -23.98 22.83 -13.54
CA GLY A 29 -23.38 21.53 -13.89
C GLY A 29 -22.16 21.20 -13.05
N LEU A 30 -21.30 22.19 -12.77
CA LEU A 30 -20.12 22.01 -11.93
C LEU A 30 -20.50 21.70 -10.48
N VAL A 31 -21.49 22.40 -9.92
CA VAL A 31 -21.97 22.13 -8.55
C VAL A 31 -22.51 20.71 -8.43
N VAL A 32 -23.33 20.26 -9.39
CA VAL A 32 -23.89 18.89 -9.39
C VAL A 32 -22.79 17.84 -9.53
N ALA A 33 -21.80 18.06 -10.40
CA ALA A 33 -20.69 17.13 -10.58
C ALA A 33 -19.84 16.99 -9.29
N VAL A 34 -19.57 18.11 -8.61
CA VAL A 34 -18.83 18.11 -7.34
C VAL A 34 -19.63 17.44 -6.23
N SER A 35 -20.93 17.72 -6.10
CA SER A 35 -21.79 17.05 -5.11
C SER A 35 -21.95 15.56 -5.38
N ALA A 36 -22.09 15.15 -6.64
CA ALA A 36 -22.16 13.73 -7.02
C ALA A 36 -20.84 13.02 -6.74
N TYR A 37 -19.71 13.66 -7.03
CA TYR A 37 -18.38 13.11 -6.71
C TYR A 37 -18.17 12.99 -5.19
N ALA A 38 -18.53 14.01 -4.41
CA ALA A 38 -18.42 13.98 -2.95
C ALA A 38 -19.31 12.89 -2.32
N THR A 39 -20.52 12.68 -2.86
CA THR A 39 -21.43 11.64 -2.38
C THR A 39 -20.96 10.24 -2.78
N GLY A 40 -20.54 10.04 -4.03
CA GLY A 40 -20.05 8.74 -4.51
C GLY A 40 -18.72 8.32 -3.87
N VAL A 41 -17.85 9.27 -3.54
CA VAL A 41 -16.63 9.00 -2.77
C VAL A 41 -16.95 8.64 -1.31
N GLY A 42 -18.06 9.17 -0.74
CA GLY A 42 -18.53 8.79 0.60
C GLY A 42 -19.17 7.39 0.65
N GLU A 43 -20.02 7.06 -0.33
CA GLU A 43 -20.68 5.74 -0.42
C GLU A 43 -19.67 4.60 -0.68
N ALA A 44 -18.64 4.84 -1.50
CA ALA A 44 -17.55 3.89 -1.72
C ALA A 44 -16.68 3.66 -0.47
N GLN A 45 -16.67 4.60 0.47
CA GLN A 45 -15.95 4.44 1.75
C GLN A 45 -16.76 3.63 2.76
N GLU A 46 -18.09 3.76 2.82
CA GLU A 46 -18.95 2.94 3.69
C GLU A 46 -18.97 1.45 3.29
N GLU A 47 -18.88 1.14 2.00
CA GLU A 47 -18.82 -0.24 1.50
C GLU A 47 -17.45 -0.91 1.75
N VAL A 48 -16.37 -0.13 1.72
CA VAL A 48 -15.02 -0.59 2.11
C VAL A 48 -14.93 -0.80 3.63
N LEU A 49 -15.60 0.04 4.43
CA LEU A 49 -15.65 -0.15 5.88
C LEU A 49 -16.28 -1.50 6.24
N GLN A 50 -17.32 -1.97 5.55
CA GLN A 50 -17.90 -3.31 5.78
C GLN A 50 -16.98 -4.48 5.39
N SER A 51 -16.04 -4.28 4.46
CA SER A 51 -15.08 -5.30 4.02
C SER A 51 -13.73 -5.26 4.77
N LEU A 52 -13.46 -4.17 5.51
CA LEU A 52 -12.27 -3.98 6.34
C LEU A 52 -12.41 -4.54 7.76
N TYR A 53 -13.62 -4.89 8.18
CA TYR A 53 -13.83 -5.71 9.38
C TYR A 53 -13.42 -7.15 9.07
N GLY A 54 -12.11 -7.39 9.09
CA GLY A 54 -11.51 -8.71 8.94
C GLY A 54 -12.22 -9.68 9.87
N VAL A 55 -12.82 -10.72 9.30
CA VAL A 55 -13.58 -11.72 10.04
C VAL A 55 -12.59 -12.55 10.85
N GLY A 56 -12.23 -12.12 12.06
CA GLY A 56 -11.44 -12.92 13.00
C GLY A 56 -10.22 -12.27 13.64
N THR A 57 -9.84 -11.04 13.25
CA THR A 57 -8.75 -10.29 13.91
C THR A 57 -9.26 -8.96 14.44
N ASP A 58 -9.29 -8.81 15.76
CA ASP A 58 -9.80 -7.60 16.40
C ASP A 58 -8.69 -6.60 16.73
N ILE A 59 -7.53 -7.13 17.13
CA ILE A 59 -6.40 -6.37 17.66
C ILE A 59 -5.10 -6.90 17.01
N THR A 60 -4.24 -5.99 16.59
CA THR A 60 -2.87 -6.30 16.11
C THR A 60 -1.86 -5.67 17.05
N VAL A 61 -0.91 -6.47 17.51
CA VAL A 61 0.18 -6.05 18.39
C VAL A 61 1.48 -6.07 17.61
N THR A 62 2.18 -4.94 17.59
CA THR A 62 3.44 -4.76 16.87
C THR A 62 4.46 -4.10 17.78
N ARG A 63 5.73 -4.07 17.38
CA ARG A 63 6.75 -3.32 18.12
C ARG A 63 7.56 -2.48 17.14
N ALA A 64 7.60 -1.17 17.37
CA ALA A 64 8.44 -0.29 16.57
C ALA A 64 9.92 -0.62 16.78
N ALA A 65 10.69 -0.66 15.70
CA ALA A 65 12.13 -0.82 15.78
C ALA A 65 12.77 0.45 16.36
N GLU A 66 13.85 0.29 17.12
CA GLU A 66 14.63 1.41 17.65
C GLU A 66 15.29 2.20 16.49
N GLU A 67 15.34 3.53 16.61
CA GLU A 67 15.94 4.39 15.59
C GLU A 67 17.41 3.98 15.31
N GLY A 68 17.73 3.74 14.03
CA GLY A 68 19.09 3.37 13.59
C GLY A 68 19.33 1.86 13.41
N THR A 69 18.33 1.00 13.59
CA THR A 69 18.44 -0.46 13.43
C THR A 69 18.41 -0.97 11.98
N GLY A 70 18.42 -0.09 10.98
CA GLY A 70 18.49 -0.45 9.55
C GLY A 70 19.84 -0.07 8.93
N GLY A 71 20.79 -1.01 8.91
CA GLY A 71 22.04 -0.83 8.17
C GLY A 71 21.81 -0.77 6.64
N PRO A 72 22.71 -0.13 5.87
CA PRO A 72 22.61 -0.16 4.41
C PRO A 72 22.62 -1.61 3.91
N ALA A 73 21.64 -1.96 3.09
CA ALA A 73 21.61 -3.26 2.43
C ALA A 73 22.67 -3.27 1.31
N GLU A 74 23.88 -3.71 1.61
CA GLU A 74 24.90 -3.91 0.59
C GLU A 74 24.59 -5.16 -0.24
N PHE A 75 24.38 -4.96 -1.54
CA PHE A 75 24.40 -6.03 -2.52
C PHE A 75 25.80 -6.16 -3.08
N GLY A 76 26.46 -7.29 -2.80
CA GLY A 76 27.76 -7.62 -3.37
C GLY A 76 27.63 -7.90 -4.87
N MET A 77 27.70 -6.84 -5.68
CA MET A 77 27.61 -6.90 -7.15
C MET A 77 28.93 -7.23 -7.84
N ASN A 78 30.03 -7.31 -7.08
CA ASN A 78 31.33 -7.68 -7.61
C ASN A 78 31.49 -9.22 -7.64
N PRO A 79 31.94 -9.80 -8.76
CA PRO A 79 32.31 -11.21 -8.79
C PRO A 79 33.47 -11.47 -7.82
N GLY A 80 33.39 -12.55 -7.05
CA GLY A 80 34.42 -12.91 -6.09
C GLY A 80 35.68 -13.43 -6.80
N GLU A 81 35.50 -14.07 -7.95
CA GLU A 81 36.58 -14.63 -8.75
C GLU A 81 36.53 -14.18 -10.23
N ARG A 82 37.70 -14.14 -10.87
CA ARG A 82 37.85 -13.76 -12.29
C ARG A 82 37.12 -14.71 -13.27
N GLN A 83 36.68 -15.87 -12.77
CA GLN A 83 35.99 -16.93 -13.51
C GLN A 83 34.47 -16.72 -13.57
N GLU A 84 33.91 -15.91 -12.67
CA GLU A 84 32.46 -15.64 -12.57
C GLU A 84 32.03 -14.44 -13.44
N GLN A 85 32.97 -13.78 -14.13
CA GLN A 85 32.67 -12.65 -15.02
C GLN A 85 31.85 -13.11 -16.21
N GLY A 86 30.74 -12.42 -16.49
CA GLY A 86 29.79 -12.79 -17.54
C GLY A 86 28.87 -13.96 -17.19
N GLU A 87 28.99 -14.58 -16.01
CA GLU A 87 28.03 -15.60 -15.55
C GLU A 87 26.75 -14.93 -15.03
N ARG A 88 25.62 -15.63 -15.24
CA ARG A 88 24.34 -15.23 -14.66
C ARG A 88 24.34 -15.49 -13.16
N PHE A 89 23.88 -14.50 -12.41
CA PHE A 89 23.56 -14.66 -11.01
C PHE A 89 22.07 -14.42 -10.77
N SER A 90 21.55 -15.11 -9.78
CA SER A 90 20.19 -14.96 -9.25
C SER A 90 20.33 -15.06 -7.74
N ARG A 91 19.94 -14.00 -7.03
CA ARG A 91 20.15 -13.87 -5.57
C ARG A 91 18.93 -13.28 -4.90
N ASP A 92 18.53 -13.91 -3.82
CA ASP A 92 17.51 -13.41 -2.92
C ASP A 92 18.16 -12.70 -1.74
N ARG A 93 17.54 -11.60 -1.32
CA ARG A 93 17.77 -11.01 -0.01
C ARG A 93 16.46 -10.92 0.72
N VAL A 94 16.32 -11.77 1.73
CA VAL A 94 15.21 -11.74 2.67
C VAL A 94 15.49 -10.68 3.74
N MET A 95 14.51 -9.85 4.02
CA MET A 95 14.56 -8.84 5.06
C MET A 95 13.27 -8.89 5.86
N THR A 96 13.37 -8.73 7.18
CA THR A 96 12.21 -8.46 8.02
C THR A 96 11.65 -7.07 7.72
N SER A 97 10.36 -6.87 8.01
CA SER A 97 9.68 -5.60 7.75
C SER A 97 10.38 -4.42 8.42
N ARG A 98 10.79 -3.42 7.62
CA ARG A 98 11.54 -2.26 8.11
C ARG A 98 10.72 -1.50 9.15
N GLY A 99 11.39 -1.07 10.22
CA GLY A 99 10.76 -0.28 11.28
C GLY A 99 9.96 -1.09 12.29
N GLN A 100 9.98 -2.42 12.21
CA GLN A 100 9.39 -3.30 13.22
C GLN A 100 10.45 -4.18 13.86
N GLN A 101 10.33 -4.40 15.16
CA GLN A 101 11.17 -5.29 15.92
C GLN A 101 10.52 -6.67 16.02
N ILE A 102 11.35 -7.72 16.02
CA ILE A 102 10.91 -9.08 16.28
C ILE A 102 10.45 -9.20 17.75
N ILE A 103 9.24 -9.72 17.91
CA ILE A 103 8.59 -10.06 19.18
C ILE A 103 8.85 -11.56 19.40
N ALA A 104 9.28 -11.91 20.61
CA ALA A 104 9.51 -13.30 20.97
C ALA A 104 8.19 -14.08 21.04
N GLU A 105 8.21 -15.36 20.65
CA GLU A 105 7.01 -16.21 20.58
C GLU A 105 6.34 -16.44 21.94
N ASP A 106 7.11 -16.42 23.03
CA ASP A 106 6.59 -16.52 24.41
C ASP A 106 5.53 -15.46 24.72
N ARG A 107 5.62 -14.29 24.08
CA ARG A 107 4.63 -13.22 24.21
C ARG A 107 3.27 -13.57 23.61
N ILE A 108 3.23 -14.46 22.62
CA ILE A 108 1.96 -14.94 22.04
C ILE A 108 1.17 -15.70 23.11
N GLU A 109 1.84 -16.60 23.83
CA GLU A 109 1.22 -17.37 24.91
C GLU A 109 0.79 -16.48 26.09
N GLU A 110 1.62 -15.48 26.44
CA GLU A 110 1.26 -14.51 27.48
C GLU A 110 0.02 -13.68 27.11
N ILE A 111 -0.09 -13.24 25.85
CA ILE A 111 -1.27 -12.51 25.36
C ILE A 111 -2.49 -13.44 25.31
N ALA A 112 -2.33 -14.67 24.84
CA ALA A 112 -3.41 -15.65 24.78
C ALA A 112 -3.97 -16.00 26.18
N ALA A 113 -3.18 -15.80 27.24
CA ALA A 113 -3.59 -16.03 28.62
C ALA A 113 -4.30 -14.83 29.29
N LEU A 114 -4.42 -13.69 28.61
CA LEU A 114 -5.12 -12.52 29.13
C LEU A 114 -6.64 -12.74 29.15
N ASP A 115 -7.30 -12.19 30.17
CA ASP A 115 -8.77 -12.25 30.27
C ASP A 115 -9.43 -11.55 29.08
N GLY A 116 -10.40 -12.21 28.45
CA GLY A 116 -11.14 -11.68 27.31
C GLY A 116 -10.51 -11.93 25.95
N VAL A 117 -9.37 -12.63 25.88
CA VAL A 117 -8.75 -13.09 24.63
C VAL A 117 -9.26 -14.49 24.28
N ALA A 118 -9.90 -14.61 23.11
CA ALA A 118 -10.37 -15.88 22.59
C ALA A 118 -9.23 -16.72 22.01
N ALA A 119 -8.33 -16.05 21.29
CA ALA A 119 -7.17 -16.66 20.67
C ALA A 119 -6.16 -15.59 20.23
N ALA A 120 -4.88 -16.00 20.13
CA ALA A 120 -3.80 -15.20 19.60
C ALA A 120 -2.94 -16.04 18.64
N ALA A 121 -2.44 -15.41 17.58
CA ALA A 121 -1.64 -16.04 16.55
C ALA A 121 -0.47 -15.14 16.14
N GLY A 122 0.71 -15.75 15.93
CA GLY A 122 1.89 -15.05 15.45
C GLY A 122 1.87 -14.84 13.94
N GLY A 123 2.46 -13.73 13.48
CA GLY A 123 2.67 -13.45 12.07
C GLY A 123 4.01 -12.78 11.81
N LEU A 124 4.68 -13.18 10.72
CA LEU A 124 5.97 -12.62 10.32
C LEU A 124 5.92 -12.08 8.90
N THR A 125 6.16 -10.79 8.72
CA THR A 125 6.15 -10.16 7.39
C THR A 125 7.58 -9.96 6.90
N LEU A 126 7.90 -10.57 5.75
CA LEU A 126 9.18 -10.47 5.09
C LEU A 126 9.06 -9.72 3.76
N THR A 127 10.11 -9.02 3.40
CA THR A 127 10.31 -8.45 2.07
C THR A 127 11.50 -9.15 1.44
N VAL A 128 11.29 -9.77 0.29
CA VAL A 128 12.35 -10.37 -0.50
C VAL A 128 12.67 -9.45 -1.66
N MET A 129 13.95 -9.11 -1.79
CA MET A 129 14.49 -8.48 -2.98
C MET A 129 15.24 -9.52 -3.77
N HIS A 130 14.70 -9.87 -4.93
CA HIS A 130 15.30 -10.77 -5.89
C HIS A 130 16.07 -9.96 -6.92
N VAL A 131 17.34 -10.31 -7.13
CA VAL A 131 18.20 -9.64 -8.12
C VAL A 131 18.75 -10.67 -9.05
N GLU A 132 18.47 -10.50 -10.33
CA GLU A 132 19.04 -11.27 -11.42
C GLU A 132 19.86 -10.38 -12.34
N GLY A 133 20.92 -10.94 -12.90
CA GLY A 133 21.76 -10.22 -13.85
C GLY A 133 22.95 -11.04 -14.28
N GLU A 134 23.83 -10.42 -15.05
CA GLU A 134 25.11 -10.99 -15.46
C GLU A 134 26.24 -10.18 -14.79
N PHE A 135 27.22 -10.87 -14.21
CA PHE A 135 28.36 -10.18 -13.61
C PHE A 135 29.08 -9.35 -14.66
N ALA A 136 29.45 -8.12 -14.29
CA ALA A 136 30.14 -7.21 -15.19
C ALA A 136 31.43 -7.84 -15.74
N GLU A 137 31.58 -7.83 -17.07
CA GLU A 137 32.83 -8.21 -17.72
C GLU A 137 33.83 -7.07 -17.61
N MET A 138 35.03 -7.33 -17.09
CA MET A 138 36.11 -6.37 -17.14
C MET A 138 36.71 -6.36 -18.55
N VAL A 139 36.26 -5.43 -19.40
CA VAL A 139 36.85 -5.22 -20.73
C VAL A 139 38.20 -4.49 -20.56
N PRO A 140 39.33 -5.04 -21.05
CA PRO A 140 40.58 -4.30 -21.11
C PRO A 140 40.39 -3.08 -22.02
N GLY A 141 40.61 -1.88 -21.50
CA GLY A 141 40.36 -0.62 -22.22
C GLY A 141 41.00 -0.62 -23.62
N GLN A 142 40.16 -0.62 -24.65
CA GLN A 142 40.61 -0.46 -26.04
C GLN A 142 40.82 1.03 -26.33
N GLY A 143 41.90 1.59 -25.78
CA GLY A 143 42.43 2.88 -26.21
C GLY A 143 43.37 2.67 -27.38
N GLU A 144 42.91 2.89 -28.61
CA GLU A 144 43.80 3.08 -29.75
C GLU A 144 44.59 4.37 -29.56
N GLY A 145 45.87 4.22 -29.19
CA GLY A 145 46.92 5.21 -29.46
C GLY A 145 47.32 6.14 -28.31
N GLN A 146 48.10 5.63 -27.35
CA GLN A 146 49.35 6.26 -26.87
C GLN A 146 50.04 5.28 -25.90
N ALA A 147 51.36 5.09 -26.00
CA ALA A 147 52.12 4.25 -25.07
C ALA A 147 52.01 4.76 -23.62
N PRO A 148 51.94 3.88 -22.60
CA PRO A 148 51.81 4.31 -21.21
C PRO A 148 53.10 4.96 -20.72
N GLY A 149 52.99 6.15 -20.15
CA GLY A 149 53.96 6.65 -19.19
C GLY A 149 53.85 5.86 -17.89
N GLU A 150 54.98 5.58 -17.24
CA GLU A 150 55.04 4.93 -15.93
C GLU A 150 54.15 5.68 -14.92
N GLY A 151 53.06 5.05 -14.44
CA GLY A 151 52.39 5.50 -13.21
C GLY A 151 50.91 5.21 -13.03
N GLU A 152 50.11 4.96 -14.07
CA GLU A 152 48.66 4.87 -13.92
C GLU A 152 48.09 3.69 -14.74
N THR A 153 47.62 2.65 -14.05
CA THR A 153 46.82 1.58 -14.66
C THR A 153 45.49 2.16 -15.13
N PRO A 154 45.10 2.02 -16.41
CA PRO A 154 43.76 2.41 -16.86
C PRO A 154 42.74 1.58 -16.08
N GLU A 155 41.90 2.24 -15.27
CA GLU A 155 40.76 1.58 -14.63
C GLU A 155 39.80 1.11 -15.72
N ALA A 156 39.62 -0.21 -15.84
CA ALA A 156 38.59 -0.78 -16.68
C ALA A 156 37.23 -0.30 -16.15
N MET A 157 36.48 0.44 -16.96
CA MET A 157 35.12 0.83 -16.58
C MET A 157 34.22 -0.40 -16.76
N PRO A 158 33.56 -0.92 -15.70
CA PRO A 158 32.66 -2.05 -15.85
C PRO A 158 31.49 -1.64 -16.74
N SER A 159 31.26 -2.37 -17.83
CA SER A 159 29.96 -2.34 -18.50
C SER A 159 28.98 -3.07 -17.59
N GLN A 160 28.15 -2.32 -16.85
CA GLN A 160 27.08 -2.93 -16.06
C GLN A 160 26.04 -3.48 -17.05
N ALA A 161 25.97 -4.81 -17.15
CA ALA A 161 24.83 -5.47 -17.77
C ALA A 161 23.55 -5.03 -17.04
N PRO A 162 22.40 -4.93 -17.73
CA PRO A 162 21.14 -4.61 -17.07
C PRO A 162 20.86 -5.67 -15.98
N ILE A 163 20.49 -5.18 -14.80
CA ILE A 163 20.03 -6.02 -13.69
C ILE A 163 18.51 -5.91 -13.57
N GLU A 164 17.88 -7.05 -13.35
CA GLU A 164 16.46 -7.13 -13.04
C GLU A 164 16.32 -7.25 -11.53
N VAL A 165 15.51 -6.35 -10.96
CA VAL A 165 15.26 -6.30 -9.52
C VAL A 165 13.77 -6.44 -9.31
N GLU A 166 13.39 -7.52 -8.64
CA GLU A 166 12.02 -7.77 -8.23
C GLU A 166 11.93 -7.67 -6.70
N THR A 167 10.82 -7.14 -6.22
CA THR A 167 10.56 -7.07 -4.78
C THR A 167 9.16 -7.58 -4.53
N TYR A 168 9.04 -8.54 -3.64
CA TYR A 168 7.76 -9.10 -3.23
C TYR A 168 7.75 -9.33 -1.72
N SER A 169 6.53 -9.40 -1.19
CA SER A 169 6.28 -9.58 0.24
C SER A 169 5.82 -11.00 0.53
N ILE A 170 6.28 -11.55 1.66
CA ILE A 170 5.89 -12.85 2.17
C ILE A 170 5.28 -12.67 3.57
N ALA A 171 4.10 -13.24 3.79
CA ALA A 171 3.52 -13.42 5.11
C ALA A 171 3.78 -14.85 5.62
N GLY A 172 4.51 -14.96 6.71
CA GLY A 172 4.57 -16.14 7.56
C GLY A 172 3.32 -16.20 8.42
N ILE A 173 2.54 -17.28 8.29
CA ILE A 173 1.25 -17.42 8.96
C ILE A 173 1.22 -18.65 9.86
N ASP A 174 0.59 -18.53 11.02
CA ASP A 174 0.27 -19.67 11.88
C ASP A 174 -0.86 -20.50 11.25
N VAL A 175 -0.50 -21.60 10.58
CA VAL A 175 -1.44 -22.49 9.89
C VAL A 175 -2.36 -23.24 10.85
N ALA A 176 -2.05 -23.29 12.15
CA ALA A 176 -2.93 -23.89 13.15
C ALA A 176 -4.07 -22.94 13.54
N GLN A 177 -3.91 -21.63 13.34
CA GLN A 177 -4.86 -20.57 13.71
C GLN A 177 -5.29 -19.71 12.51
N GLN A 178 -5.67 -20.35 11.40
CA GLN A 178 -6.03 -19.65 10.14
C GLN A 178 -7.30 -18.77 10.23
N ALA A 179 -8.10 -18.93 11.29
CA ALA A 179 -9.26 -18.07 11.54
C ALA A 179 -8.87 -16.65 12.00
N ILE A 180 -7.58 -16.42 12.29
CA ILE A 180 -7.03 -15.17 12.80
C ILE A 180 -5.86 -14.78 11.89
N GLY A 181 -5.64 -13.47 11.73
CA GLY A 181 -4.57 -12.93 10.90
C GLY A 181 -4.95 -12.82 9.41
N PRO A 182 -3.97 -12.79 8.49
CA PRO A 182 -4.17 -12.40 7.09
C PRO A 182 -5.07 -13.33 6.27
N LEU A 183 -5.23 -14.59 6.71
CA LEU A 183 -6.09 -15.56 6.01
C LEU A 183 -7.56 -15.50 6.47
N SER A 184 -7.87 -14.79 7.54
CA SER A 184 -9.21 -14.76 8.13
C SER A 184 -10.26 -14.12 7.19
N SER A 185 -9.82 -13.19 6.34
CA SER A 185 -10.62 -12.56 5.28
C SER A 185 -10.23 -13.00 3.86
N ALA A 186 -9.40 -14.03 3.72
CA ALA A 186 -8.96 -14.51 2.41
C ALA A 186 -9.96 -15.49 1.79
N GLU A 187 -10.23 -15.34 0.51
CA GLU A 187 -11.01 -16.29 -0.29
C GLU A 187 -10.06 -17.09 -1.18
N ILE A 188 -10.18 -18.43 -1.13
CA ILE A 188 -9.42 -19.31 -2.02
C ILE A 188 -10.11 -19.32 -3.39
N VAL A 189 -9.36 -18.88 -4.40
CA VAL A 189 -9.81 -18.79 -5.79
C VAL A 189 -9.57 -20.11 -6.52
N ASP A 190 -8.44 -20.77 -6.25
CA ASP A 190 -8.07 -22.06 -6.82
C ASP A 190 -7.23 -22.89 -5.84
N GLY A 191 -7.30 -24.21 -5.96
CA GLY A 191 -6.60 -25.15 -5.08
C GLY A 191 -7.21 -25.27 -3.68
N ARG A 192 -6.36 -25.20 -2.65
CA ARG A 192 -6.75 -25.32 -1.23
C ARG A 192 -5.97 -24.35 -0.34
N THR A 193 -6.48 -24.11 0.86
CA THR A 193 -5.69 -23.50 1.94
C THR A 193 -4.76 -24.52 2.61
N PHE A 194 -3.96 -24.07 3.57
CA PHE A 194 -3.09 -24.92 4.40
C PHE A 194 -3.89 -25.89 5.27
N ALA A 195 -3.36 -27.09 5.49
CA ALA A 195 -3.81 -27.95 6.57
C ALA A 195 -3.17 -27.49 7.90
N SER A 196 -3.84 -27.73 9.02
CA SER A 196 -3.38 -27.25 10.33
C SER A 196 -2.11 -27.94 10.85
N ASP A 197 -1.72 -29.07 10.26
CA ASP A 197 -0.49 -29.82 10.54
C ASP A 197 0.67 -29.45 9.59
N GLU A 198 0.46 -28.58 8.60
CA GLU A 198 1.47 -28.11 7.65
C GLU A 198 2.37 -26.98 8.22
N THR A 199 2.62 -26.98 9.54
CA THR A 199 3.29 -25.87 10.25
C THR A 199 4.71 -25.58 9.80
N ASP A 200 5.40 -26.58 9.25
CA ASP A 200 6.72 -26.45 8.64
C ASP A 200 6.74 -27.06 7.22
N ALA A 201 5.61 -27.17 6.54
CA ALA A 201 5.59 -27.72 5.18
C ALA A 201 6.14 -26.70 4.16
N LYS A 202 6.78 -27.19 3.09
CA LYS A 202 7.27 -26.34 1.99
C LYS A 202 6.17 -26.11 0.96
N VAL A 203 5.08 -25.53 1.42
CA VAL A 203 3.89 -25.19 0.64
C VAL A 203 3.63 -23.70 0.76
N MET A 204 2.94 -23.12 -0.22
CA MET A 204 2.58 -21.71 -0.21
C MET A 204 1.23 -21.43 -0.82
N LEU A 205 0.65 -20.30 -0.41
CA LEU A 205 -0.46 -19.66 -1.12
C LEU A 205 0.05 -18.40 -1.80
N VAL A 206 -0.52 -18.09 -2.95
CA VAL A 206 -0.14 -16.92 -3.75
C VAL A 206 -1.35 -16.03 -3.99
N GLU A 207 -1.16 -14.72 -3.85
CA GLU A 207 -2.19 -13.74 -4.18
C GLU A 207 -2.48 -13.77 -5.68
N SER A 208 -3.76 -13.79 -6.06
CA SER A 208 -4.21 -14.05 -7.43
C SER A 208 -3.76 -12.97 -8.43
N GLY A 209 -3.61 -11.72 -8.01
CA GLY A 209 -2.98 -10.65 -8.81
C GLY A 209 -1.50 -10.91 -9.08
N TYR A 210 -0.74 -11.27 -8.04
CA TYR A 210 0.68 -11.62 -8.18
C TYR A 210 0.87 -12.88 -9.04
N ALA A 211 0.05 -13.90 -8.85
CA ALA A 211 0.08 -15.12 -9.64
C ALA A 211 -0.13 -14.84 -11.14
N ARG A 212 -1.12 -14.01 -11.48
CA ARG A 212 -1.38 -13.61 -12.88
C ARG A 212 -0.28 -12.77 -13.49
N GLN A 213 0.40 -11.93 -12.69
CA GLN A 213 1.50 -11.10 -13.17
C GLN A 213 2.74 -11.93 -13.52
N ASN A 214 2.95 -13.04 -12.83
CA ASN A 214 4.15 -13.88 -12.94
C ASN A 214 3.86 -15.26 -13.54
N ASP A 215 2.69 -15.44 -14.17
CA ASP A 215 2.25 -16.70 -14.80
C ASP A 215 2.35 -17.93 -13.87
N LEU A 216 1.98 -17.77 -12.59
CA LEU A 216 2.00 -18.84 -11.57
C LEU A 216 0.62 -19.51 -11.41
N ALA A 217 0.62 -20.83 -11.20
CA ALA A 217 -0.56 -21.64 -10.98
C ALA A 217 -0.39 -22.64 -9.81
N VAL A 218 -1.51 -23.22 -9.37
CA VAL A 218 -1.50 -24.30 -8.37
C VAL A 218 -0.74 -25.51 -8.93
N GLY A 219 0.18 -26.06 -8.14
CA GLY A 219 1.08 -27.15 -8.49
C GLY A 219 2.44 -26.69 -9.02
N ASP A 220 2.63 -25.40 -9.28
CA ASP A 220 3.94 -24.88 -9.66
C ASP A 220 4.88 -24.82 -8.47
N ALA A 221 6.18 -24.81 -8.78
CA ALA A 221 7.25 -24.70 -7.81
C ALA A 221 7.80 -23.27 -7.82
N PHE A 222 7.81 -22.62 -6.66
CA PHE A 222 8.40 -21.28 -6.47
C PHE A 222 9.62 -21.38 -5.56
N LYS A 223 10.71 -20.72 -5.93
CA LYS A 223 11.98 -20.80 -5.19
C LYS A 223 12.28 -19.49 -4.48
N ILE A 224 12.57 -19.57 -3.18
CA ILE A 224 12.97 -18.44 -2.33
C ILE A 224 14.21 -18.85 -1.57
N ASP A 225 15.30 -18.10 -1.74
CA ASP A 225 16.58 -18.28 -1.07
C ASP A 225 17.08 -19.73 -1.10
N GLY A 226 17.08 -20.34 -2.29
CA GLY A 226 17.49 -21.73 -2.45
C GLY A 226 16.43 -22.78 -2.14
N VAL A 227 15.34 -22.43 -1.45
CA VAL A 227 14.29 -23.35 -1.00
C VAL A 227 13.11 -23.34 -1.96
N THR A 228 12.69 -24.53 -2.40
CA THR A 228 11.51 -24.70 -3.27
C THR A 228 10.25 -24.97 -2.46
N TYR A 229 9.19 -24.23 -2.79
CA TYR A 229 7.84 -24.34 -2.25
C TYR A 229 6.86 -24.76 -3.34
N GLU A 230 5.90 -25.61 -3.01
CA GLU A 230 4.78 -25.94 -3.89
C GLU A 230 3.63 -24.96 -3.68
N ILE A 231 3.09 -24.40 -4.77
CA ILE A 231 1.89 -23.56 -4.72
C ILE A 231 0.67 -24.46 -4.56
N VAL A 232 0.04 -24.47 -3.38
CA VAL A 232 -1.12 -25.34 -3.09
C VAL A 232 -2.46 -24.64 -3.29
N GLY A 233 -2.45 -23.30 -3.40
CA GLY A 233 -3.65 -22.52 -3.64
C GLY A 233 -3.37 -21.07 -4.04
N LEU A 234 -4.36 -20.49 -4.71
CA LEU A 234 -4.40 -19.06 -5.03
C LEU A 234 -5.49 -18.41 -4.18
N LEU A 235 -5.21 -17.24 -3.64
CA LEU A 235 -6.15 -16.50 -2.79
C LEU A 235 -6.37 -15.08 -3.29
N THR A 236 -7.46 -14.48 -2.84
CA THR A 236 -7.66 -13.03 -2.87
C THR A 236 -8.00 -12.57 -1.46
N SER A 237 -7.48 -11.42 -1.04
CA SER A 237 -7.78 -10.84 0.28
C SER A 237 -8.17 -9.37 0.11
N SER A 238 -9.12 -8.91 0.92
CA SER A 238 -9.55 -7.50 0.93
C SER A 238 -8.45 -6.55 1.38
N SER A 239 -7.48 -7.05 2.16
CA SER A 239 -6.35 -6.27 2.69
C SER A 239 -5.15 -6.20 1.72
N GLY A 240 -5.03 -7.12 0.75
CA GLY A 240 -3.95 -7.12 -0.24
C GLY A 240 -2.53 -7.03 0.35
N SER A 241 -2.33 -7.47 1.60
CA SER A 241 -1.18 -7.07 2.41
C SER A 241 0.11 -7.81 2.07
N SER A 242 0.04 -8.97 1.42
CA SER A 242 1.21 -9.75 1.04
C SER A 242 1.00 -10.51 -0.28
N ASN A 243 2.08 -10.72 -1.03
CA ASN A 243 2.04 -11.41 -2.31
C ASN A 243 2.05 -12.93 -2.14
N LEU A 244 2.88 -13.43 -1.22
CA LEU A 244 3.05 -14.85 -0.94
C LEU A 244 2.74 -15.12 0.54
N TYR A 245 2.24 -16.31 0.83
CA TYR A 245 1.95 -16.77 2.19
C TYR A 245 2.59 -18.15 2.38
N ILE A 246 3.31 -18.33 3.48
CA ILE A 246 3.98 -19.60 3.84
C ILE A 246 3.77 -19.91 5.32
N PRO A 247 3.95 -21.17 5.76
CA PRO A 247 3.90 -21.48 7.19
C PRO A 247 4.92 -20.67 8.00
N LEU A 248 4.54 -20.23 9.20
CA LEU A 248 5.33 -19.33 10.03
C LEU A 248 6.76 -19.83 10.28
N ALA A 249 6.93 -21.12 10.57
CA ALA A 249 8.25 -21.73 10.79
C ALA A 249 9.18 -21.59 9.56
N ARG A 250 8.61 -21.62 8.35
CA ARG A 250 9.37 -21.41 7.11
C ARG A 250 9.78 -19.96 6.93
N ALA A 251 8.90 -19.02 7.27
CA ALA A 251 9.24 -17.59 7.26
C ALA A 251 10.34 -17.26 8.28
N GLN A 252 10.25 -17.81 9.49
CA GLN A 252 11.27 -17.66 10.54
C GLN A 252 12.63 -18.20 10.08
N THR A 253 12.64 -19.39 9.47
CA THR A 253 13.86 -19.99 8.90
C THR A 253 14.46 -19.11 7.78
N LEU A 254 13.62 -18.54 6.90
CA LEU A 254 14.09 -17.63 5.84
C LEU A 254 14.63 -16.30 6.39
N ALA A 255 14.12 -15.86 7.54
CA ALA A 255 14.53 -14.62 8.18
C ALA A 255 15.76 -14.78 9.10
N ASP A 256 16.12 -16.01 9.47
CA ASP A 256 17.06 -16.32 10.55
C ASP A 256 16.61 -15.70 11.89
N GLU A 257 15.32 -15.80 12.19
CA GLU A 257 14.68 -15.19 13.38
C GLU A 257 13.77 -16.18 14.11
N ASP A 258 13.84 -16.19 15.44
CA ASP A 258 13.04 -17.08 16.32
C ASP A 258 11.78 -16.38 16.88
N GLY A 259 11.19 -15.45 16.12
CA GLY A 259 10.07 -14.64 16.58
C GLY A 259 9.16 -14.15 15.46
N VAL A 260 8.31 -13.18 15.79
CA VAL A 260 7.24 -12.68 14.92
C VAL A 260 7.28 -11.16 14.82
N SER A 261 6.86 -10.59 13.68
CA SER A 261 6.77 -9.13 13.55
C SER A 261 5.47 -8.56 14.12
N HIS A 262 4.43 -9.41 14.21
CA HIS A 262 3.12 -9.06 14.72
C HIS A 262 2.48 -10.22 15.47
N ILE A 263 1.59 -9.89 16.42
CA ILE A 263 0.69 -10.83 17.06
C ILE A 263 -0.74 -10.38 16.77
N TYR A 264 -1.52 -11.27 16.16
CA TYR A 264 -2.94 -11.08 15.90
C TYR A 264 -3.74 -11.62 17.08
N VAL A 265 -4.72 -10.86 17.54
CA VAL A 265 -5.50 -11.21 18.72
C VAL A 265 -6.98 -11.10 18.38
N GLN A 266 -7.73 -12.11 18.77
CA GLN A 266 -9.18 -12.15 18.72
C GLN A 266 -9.72 -12.01 20.15
N ALA A 267 -10.63 -11.07 20.36
CA ALA A 267 -11.33 -10.91 21.63
C ALA A 267 -12.52 -11.89 21.71
N ASP A 268 -12.88 -12.30 22.92
CA ASP A 268 -14.06 -13.16 23.16
C ASP A 268 -15.38 -12.49 22.74
N SER A 269 -15.41 -11.15 22.73
CA SER A 269 -16.54 -10.37 22.26
C SER A 269 -16.09 -8.98 21.83
N ALA A 270 -16.87 -8.36 20.93
CA ALA A 270 -16.62 -6.99 20.46
C ALA A 270 -16.62 -5.96 21.61
N GLU A 271 -17.37 -6.22 22.69
CA GLU A 271 -17.44 -5.35 23.87
C GLU A 271 -16.15 -5.36 24.68
N ASN A 272 -15.36 -6.44 24.59
CA ASN A 272 -14.11 -6.60 25.34
C ASN A 272 -12.87 -6.04 24.61
N ILE A 273 -12.98 -5.68 23.32
CA ILE A 273 -11.83 -5.24 22.50
C ILE A 273 -11.04 -4.12 23.20
N GLY A 274 -11.73 -3.09 23.71
CA GLY A 274 -11.08 -1.98 24.40
C GLY A 274 -10.37 -2.40 25.70
N ALA A 275 -10.97 -3.30 26.48
CA ALA A 275 -10.39 -3.80 27.73
C ALA A 275 -9.17 -4.72 27.47
N VAL A 276 -9.25 -5.54 26.42
CA VAL A 276 -8.13 -6.39 25.98
C VAL A 276 -6.98 -5.52 25.49
N GLN A 277 -7.25 -4.48 24.68
CA GLN A 277 -6.24 -3.52 24.25
C GLN A 277 -5.51 -2.90 25.45
N GLU A 278 -6.23 -2.35 26.43
CA GLU A 278 -5.61 -1.71 27.61
C GLU A 278 -4.80 -2.72 28.45
N SER A 279 -5.25 -3.98 28.52
CA SER A 279 -4.54 -5.06 29.20
C SER A 279 -3.24 -5.42 28.51
N ILE A 280 -3.24 -5.50 27.17
CA ILE A 280 -2.04 -5.75 26.36
C ILE A 280 -1.05 -4.58 26.49
N GLU A 281 -1.51 -3.32 26.40
CA GLU A 281 -0.66 -2.14 26.56
C GLU A 281 0.00 -2.07 27.95
N THR A 282 -0.75 -2.48 28.97
CA THR A 282 -0.23 -2.54 30.36
C THR A 282 0.82 -3.64 30.52
N ALA A 283 0.60 -4.82 29.93
CA ALA A 283 1.55 -5.92 29.98
C ALA A 283 2.80 -5.67 29.12
N PHE A 284 2.63 -4.97 27.99
CA PHE A 284 3.66 -4.73 26.97
C PHE A 284 3.75 -3.25 26.59
N PRO A 285 4.30 -2.39 27.47
CA PRO A 285 4.32 -0.94 27.27
C PRO A 285 5.21 -0.47 26.09
N ALA A 286 6.04 -1.35 25.55
CA ALA A 286 6.84 -1.08 24.36
C ALA A 286 6.16 -1.53 23.06
N ALA A 287 5.01 -2.20 23.15
CA ALA A 287 4.24 -2.62 21.99
C ALA A 287 3.31 -1.49 21.52
N THR A 288 3.05 -1.46 20.21
CA THR A 288 1.99 -0.70 19.60
C THR A 288 0.83 -1.64 19.38
N VAL A 289 -0.27 -1.39 20.09
CA VAL A 289 -1.53 -2.10 19.95
C VAL A 289 -2.42 -1.29 19.02
N THR A 290 -3.08 -1.96 18.08
CA THR A 290 -3.93 -1.28 17.09
C THR A 290 -5.18 -2.10 16.87
N THR A 291 -6.32 -1.44 16.96
CA THR A 291 -7.64 -2.00 16.70
C THR A 291 -8.24 -1.44 15.42
N ALA A 292 -9.34 -2.03 14.96
CA ALA A 292 -10.10 -1.47 13.86
C ALA A 292 -10.65 -0.06 14.17
N GLU A 293 -10.97 0.23 15.43
CA GLU A 293 -11.45 1.54 15.86
C GLU A 293 -10.36 2.61 15.72
N ASP A 294 -9.13 2.33 16.19
CA ASP A 294 -8.01 3.27 16.08
C ASP A 294 -7.69 3.62 14.62
N LEU A 295 -7.76 2.61 13.73
CA LEU A 295 -7.53 2.81 12.31
C LEU A 295 -8.65 3.65 11.67
N ALA A 296 -9.90 3.41 12.05
CA ALA A 296 -11.05 4.17 11.59
C ALA A 296 -11.01 5.63 12.08
N GLU A 297 -10.61 5.88 13.33
CA GLU A 297 -10.39 7.21 13.88
C GLU A 297 -9.28 7.96 13.14
N GLN A 298 -8.18 7.29 12.82
CA GLN A 298 -7.06 7.89 12.09
C GLN A 298 -7.45 8.32 10.67
N VAL A 299 -8.19 7.48 9.95
CA VAL A 299 -8.72 7.80 8.61
C VAL A 299 -9.72 8.96 8.69
N SER A 300 -10.66 8.90 9.63
CA SER A 300 -11.66 9.95 9.84
C SER A 300 -11.03 11.29 10.25
N GLY A 301 -10.01 11.25 11.11
CA GLY A 301 -9.23 12.42 11.52
C GLY A 301 -8.48 13.06 10.35
N SER A 302 -7.87 12.24 9.49
CA SER A 302 -7.18 12.70 8.29
C SER A 302 -8.15 13.31 7.26
N LEU A 303 -9.32 12.68 7.07
CA LEU A 303 -10.38 13.17 6.18
C LEU A 303 -11.01 14.47 6.68
N SER A 304 -11.27 14.58 7.98
CA SER A 304 -11.78 15.82 8.58
C SER A 304 -10.79 16.99 8.43
N SER A 305 -9.49 16.69 8.54
CA SER A 305 -8.41 17.66 8.30
C SER A 305 -8.37 18.10 6.84
N ALA A 306 -8.46 17.14 5.90
CA ALA A 306 -8.53 17.43 4.47
C ALA A 306 -9.78 18.22 4.08
N SER A 307 -10.95 17.87 4.64
CA SER A 307 -12.21 18.60 4.45
C SER A 307 -12.10 20.03 4.94
N THR A 308 -11.52 20.25 6.13
CA THR A 308 -11.34 21.59 6.69
C THR A 308 -10.42 22.46 5.81
N LEU A 309 -9.36 21.88 5.26
CA LEU A 309 -8.48 22.57 4.31
C LEU A 309 -9.21 22.90 3.00
N ALA A 310 -10.01 21.97 2.48
CA ALA A 310 -10.80 22.17 1.28
C ALA A 310 -11.88 23.26 1.46
N ASP A 311 -12.57 23.28 2.59
CA ASP A 311 -13.60 24.28 2.91
C ASP A 311 -13.01 25.68 3.06
N GLN A 312 -11.84 25.80 3.71
CA GLN A 312 -11.14 27.08 3.82
C GLN A 312 -10.70 27.60 2.45
N LEU A 313 -10.15 26.73 1.59
CA LEU A 313 -9.77 27.10 0.22
C LEU A 313 -11.00 27.47 -0.63
N GLY A 314 -12.07 26.69 -0.55
CA GLY A 314 -13.33 26.93 -1.27
C GLY A 314 -13.98 28.25 -0.86
N THR A 315 -13.93 28.60 0.42
CA THR A 315 -14.45 29.89 0.92
C THR A 315 -13.65 31.06 0.36
N TRP A 316 -12.32 31.00 0.38
CA TRP A 316 -11.46 32.05 -0.18
C TRP A 316 -11.62 32.20 -1.70
N LEU A 317 -11.71 31.09 -2.44
CA LEU A 317 -12.01 31.08 -3.87
C LEU A 317 -13.38 31.69 -4.18
N SER A 318 -14.40 31.37 -3.39
CA SER A 318 -15.74 31.93 -3.54
C SER A 318 -15.77 33.44 -3.30
N VAL A 319 -15.06 33.93 -2.28
CA VAL A 319 -14.91 35.37 -2.00
C VAL A 319 -14.17 36.06 -3.15
N ALA A 320 -13.06 35.49 -3.62
CA ALA A 320 -12.30 36.04 -4.74
C ALA A 320 -13.13 36.11 -6.03
N ALA A 321 -13.91 35.08 -6.32
CA ALA A 321 -14.84 35.05 -7.45
C ALA A 321 -15.93 36.12 -7.35
N LEU A 322 -16.51 36.32 -6.16
CA LEU A 322 -17.49 37.37 -5.89
C LEU A 322 -16.91 38.77 -6.13
N ILE A 323 -15.68 39.02 -5.66
CA ILE A 323 -14.97 40.28 -5.89
C ILE A 323 -14.74 40.49 -7.40
N ALA A 324 -14.25 39.48 -8.11
CA ALA A 324 -14.04 39.57 -9.55
C ALA A 324 -15.35 39.84 -10.32
N ALA A 325 -16.43 39.14 -9.98
CA ALA A 325 -17.75 39.36 -10.57
C ALA A 325 -18.26 40.79 -10.33
N PHE A 326 -18.10 41.32 -9.11
CA PHE A 326 -18.47 42.69 -8.78
C PHE A 326 -17.67 43.73 -9.57
N LEU A 327 -16.36 43.53 -9.72
CA LEU A 327 -15.49 44.41 -10.51
C LEU A 327 -15.90 44.41 -12.00
N VAL A 328 -16.19 43.24 -12.57
CA VAL A 328 -16.65 43.11 -13.96
C VAL A 328 -18.01 43.80 -14.16
N ALA A 329 -18.97 43.59 -13.25
CA ALA A 329 -20.27 44.24 -13.30
C ALA A 329 -20.15 45.77 -13.23
N SER A 330 -19.27 46.28 -12.36
CA SER A 330 -18.98 47.71 -12.23
C SER A 330 -18.40 48.28 -13.54
N LEU A 331 -17.42 47.60 -14.15
CA LEU A 331 -16.79 48.00 -15.41
C LEU A 331 -17.80 48.05 -16.57
N LEU A 332 -18.66 47.03 -16.69
CA LEU A 332 -19.71 46.96 -17.70
C LEU A 332 -20.74 48.08 -17.52
N THR A 333 -21.12 48.38 -16.27
CA THR A 333 -22.04 49.47 -15.95
C THR A 333 -21.47 50.81 -16.41
N VAL A 334 -20.22 51.11 -16.05
CA VAL A 334 -19.51 52.32 -16.50
C VAL A 334 -19.38 52.39 -18.02
N SER A 335 -19.02 51.28 -18.69
CA SER A 335 -18.95 51.19 -20.15
C SER A 335 -20.31 51.43 -20.84
N SER A 336 -21.41 51.06 -20.20
CA SER A 336 -22.76 51.22 -20.77
C SER A 336 -23.26 52.67 -20.67
N VAL A 337 -22.92 53.35 -19.57
CA VAL A 337 -23.26 54.76 -19.35
C VAL A 337 -22.40 55.65 -20.24
N SER A 338 -21.10 55.39 -20.35
CA SER A 338 -20.19 56.21 -21.17
C SER A 338 -20.51 56.17 -22.67
N ARG A 339 -21.03 55.05 -23.19
CA ARG A 339 -21.52 54.96 -24.57
C ARG A 339 -22.84 55.69 -24.85
N ARG A 340 -23.61 56.04 -23.81
CA ARG A 340 -24.88 56.78 -23.95
C ARG A 340 -24.73 58.30 -23.84
N VAL A 341 -23.54 58.78 -23.44
CA VAL A 341 -23.24 60.22 -23.28
C VAL A 341 -22.53 60.79 -24.52
N ARG A 342 -22.52 60.07 -25.65
CA ARG A 342 -22.15 60.60 -26.96
C ARG A 342 -23.29 60.40 -27.96
#